data_AF-A0A949UAB8-F1
#
_entry.id   AF-A0A949UAB8-F1
#
_cell.length_a   1.000
_cell.length_b   1.000
_cell.length_c   1.000
_cell.angle_alpha   90.00
_cell.angle_beta   90.00
_cell.angle_gamma   90.00
#
_symmetry.space_group_name_H-M   'P 1'
#
loop_
_entity.id
_entity.type
_entity.pdbx_description
1 polymer ?
#
loop_
_entity_poly.entity_id
_entity_poly.type
_entity_poly.pdbx_seq_one_letter_code
_entity_poly.pdbx_strand_id
1 'polypeptide(L)'
;MPEPEKPAATGTTASGILGLLGLFAGLCAAFAFAVTLIEGSASPRLRSNIEITLIAALACAVLLPVARWLAKHEKPAPNPGELSPAGRLAWGAFCAAIGLFTAGTALHQVLGAPQPLLSESFVGVPAGLIFVFGGALLALPTGRPELARLLATLVVTMFAVAFDWVAFGPGERHFSGGISFGVSSFGLPASETFGRAMFGLFALVLDVVALAMWAREAKAMLLGR
;
A
#
# COMPACT_ATOMS: atom_id res chain seq x y z
N MET A 1 26.11 -34.63 -22.42
CA MET A 1 25.44 -33.35 -22.74
C MET A 1 25.13 -32.67 -21.42
N PRO A 2 25.61 -31.44 -21.17
CA PRO A 2 25.26 -30.71 -19.95
C PRO A 2 23.76 -30.40 -19.97
N GLU A 3 23.07 -30.65 -18.85
CA GLU A 3 21.66 -30.29 -18.71
C GLU A 3 21.48 -28.77 -18.81
N PRO A 4 20.41 -28.28 -19.47
CA PRO A 4 20.13 -26.86 -19.56
C PRO A 4 19.86 -26.28 -18.16
N GLU A 5 20.72 -25.35 -17.76
CA GLU A 5 20.63 -24.63 -16.48
C GLU A 5 19.30 -23.88 -16.39
N LYS A 6 18.44 -24.31 -15.46
CA LYS A 6 17.10 -23.75 -15.26
C LYS A 6 17.23 -22.36 -14.62
N PRO A 7 16.70 -21.29 -15.23
CA PRO A 7 16.85 -19.95 -14.69
C PRO A 7 16.22 -19.85 -13.30
N ALA A 8 17.01 -19.37 -12.33
CA ALA A 8 16.59 -19.22 -10.94
C ALA A 8 15.45 -18.18 -10.83
N ALA A 9 14.35 -18.57 -10.19
CA ALA A 9 13.23 -17.68 -9.93
C ALA A 9 13.66 -16.57 -8.96
N THR A 10 13.35 -15.33 -9.30
CA THR A 10 13.73 -14.13 -8.53
C THR A 10 12.70 -13.92 -7.42
N GLY A 11 13.01 -14.40 -6.21
CA GLY A 11 12.20 -14.13 -5.01
C GLY A 11 12.29 -12.68 -4.57
N THR A 12 11.22 -12.17 -3.96
CA THR A 12 11.18 -10.84 -3.34
C THR A 12 12.12 -10.81 -2.12
N THR A 13 13.21 -10.05 -2.18
CA THR A 13 14.22 -10.00 -1.12
C THR A 13 13.78 -9.11 0.05
N ALA A 14 14.29 -9.38 1.26
CA ALA A 14 14.03 -8.55 2.44
C ALA A 14 14.52 -7.10 2.23
N SER A 15 15.61 -6.94 1.47
CA SER A 15 16.11 -5.65 0.99
C SER A 15 15.10 -4.89 0.12
N GLY A 16 14.32 -5.58 -0.72
CA GLY A 16 13.25 -4.97 -1.52
C GLY A 16 12.10 -4.43 -0.65
N ILE A 17 11.67 -5.21 0.34
CA ILE A 17 10.60 -4.82 1.28
C ILE A 17 11.07 -3.63 2.15
N LEU A 18 12.29 -3.69 2.70
CA LEU A 18 12.86 -2.62 3.51
C LEU A 18 13.12 -1.33 2.71
N GLY A 19 13.51 -1.45 1.44
CA GLY A 19 13.65 -0.31 0.54
C GLY A 19 12.31 0.40 0.29
N LEU A 20 11.23 -0.36 0.09
CA LEU A 20 9.86 0.15 -0.03
C LEU A 20 9.39 0.84 1.25
N LEU A 21 9.61 0.23 2.42
CA LEU A 21 9.25 0.82 3.71
C LEU A 21 10.06 2.09 4.03
N GLY A 22 11.35 2.12 3.67
CA GLY A 22 12.20 3.31 3.82
C GLY A 22 11.77 4.45 2.91
N LEU A 23 11.46 4.16 1.63
CA LEU A 23 10.93 5.15 0.69
C LEU A 23 9.59 5.72 1.20
N PHE A 24 8.71 4.85 1.68
CA PHE A 24 7.42 5.21 2.27
C PHE A 24 7.60 6.16 3.46
N ALA A 25 8.44 5.79 4.44
CA ALA A 25 8.73 6.63 5.60
C ALA A 25 9.30 8.02 5.21
N GLY A 26 10.12 8.08 4.16
CA GLY A 26 10.70 9.33 3.66
C GLY A 26 9.69 10.26 3.01
N LEU A 27 8.79 9.70 2.20
CA LEU A 27 7.66 10.45 1.63
C LEU A 27 6.75 11.01 2.72
N CYS A 28 6.43 10.21 3.75
CA CYS A 28 5.68 10.67 4.91
C CYS A 28 6.37 11.85 5.61
N ALA A 29 7.68 11.75 5.84
CA ALA A 29 8.46 12.77 6.54
C ALA A 29 8.55 14.10 5.76
N ALA A 30 8.85 14.03 4.45
CA ALA A 30 8.98 15.21 3.60
C ALA A 30 7.66 15.98 3.49
N PHE A 31 6.54 15.26 3.44
CA PHE A 31 5.23 15.89 3.39
C PHE A 31 4.78 16.44 4.74
N ALA A 32 4.97 15.70 5.83
CA ALA A 32 4.71 16.22 7.19
C ALA A 32 5.48 17.52 7.43
N PHE A 33 6.73 17.62 6.95
CA PHE A 33 7.51 18.84 6.97
C PHE A 33 6.87 19.96 6.15
N ALA A 34 6.48 19.69 4.90
CA ALA A 34 5.85 20.68 4.02
C ALA A 34 4.55 21.24 4.63
N VAL A 35 3.69 20.38 5.18
CA VAL A 35 2.46 20.79 5.87
C VAL A 35 2.78 21.60 7.12
N THR A 36 3.79 21.18 7.90
CA THR A 36 4.26 21.93 9.08
C THR A 36 4.74 23.33 8.72
N LEU A 37 5.41 23.50 7.57
CA LEU A 37 5.82 24.82 7.07
C LEU A 37 4.64 25.68 6.60
N ILE A 38 3.60 25.07 6.02
CA ILE A 38 2.40 25.78 5.55
C ILE A 38 1.51 26.21 6.72
N GLU A 39 1.25 25.31 7.68
CA GLU A 39 0.42 25.59 8.86
C GLU A 39 1.18 26.35 9.97
N GLY A 40 2.51 26.33 9.93
CA GLY A 40 3.40 26.79 11.00
C GLY A 40 3.43 28.30 11.24
N SER A 41 2.75 29.11 10.41
CA SER A 41 2.69 30.55 10.63
C SER A 41 1.66 30.99 11.68
N ALA A 42 0.72 30.12 12.10
CA ALA A 42 -0.38 30.54 12.98
C ALA A 42 -0.78 29.56 14.10
N SER A 43 -0.22 28.34 14.19
CA SER A 43 -0.70 27.34 15.16
C SER A 43 0.21 27.16 16.40
N PRO A 44 -0.35 27.09 17.63
CA PRO A 44 0.40 26.81 18.87
C PRO A 44 0.95 25.36 18.95
N ARG A 45 0.74 24.54 17.92
CA ARG A 45 1.14 23.12 17.86
C ARG A 45 2.42 22.87 17.04
N LEU A 46 3.07 23.93 16.55
CA LEU A 46 4.27 23.89 15.71
C LEU A 46 5.37 22.96 16.26
N ARG A 47 5.60 23.00 17.59
CA ARG A 47 6.65 22.18 18.23
C ARG A 47 6.41 20.67 18.08
N SER A 48 5.18 20.21 18.26
CA SER A 48 4.82 18.79 18.16
C SER A 48 4.87 18.29 16.71
N ASN A 49 4.46 19.12 15.75
CA ASN A 49 4.55 18.80 14.32
C ASN A 49 6.00 18.69 13.83
N ILE A 50 6.90 19.56 14.33
CA ILE A 50 8.34 19.48 14.07
C ILE A 50 8.94 18.19 14.65
N GLU A 51 8.57 17.81 15.88
CA GLU A 51 9.06 16.59 16.53
C GLU A 51 8.69 15.31 15.76
N ILE A 52 7.42 15.17 15.34
CA ILE A 52 6.95 14.02 14.55
C ILE A 52 7.66 13.96 13.20
N THR A 53 7.84 15.11 12.56
CA THR A 53 8.56 15.22 11.28
C THR A 53 10.02 14.81 11.40
N LEU A 54 10.71 15.24 12.47
CA LEU A 54 12.10 14.87 12.73
C LEU A 54 12.24 13.38 13.00
N ILE A 55 11.31 12.78 13.75
CA ILE A 55 11.30 11.33 14.01
C ILE A 55 11.15 10.54 12.71
N ALA A 56 10.20 10.95 11.84
CA ALA A 56 9.99 10.30 10.55
C ALA A 56 11.21 10.45 9.62
N ALA A 57 11.83 11.64 9.59
CA ALA A 57 13.05 11.90 8.81
C ALA A 57 14.25 11.08 9.31
N LEU A 58 14.43 10.98 10.63
CA LEU A 58 15.47 10.14 11.26
C LEU A 58 15.26 8.65 10.97
N ALA A 59 14.02 8.15 11.09
CA ALA A 59 13.68 6.78 10.74
C ALA A 59 14.02 6.49 9.27
N CYS A 60 13.71 7.41 8.37
CA CYS A 60 14.05 7.28 6.95
C CYS A 60 15.56 7.30 6.70
N ALA A 61 16.30 8.21 7.36
CA ALA A 61 17.75 8.31 7.26
C ALA A 61 18.48 7.07 7.78
N VAL A 62 17.86 6.29 8.67
CA VAL A 62 18.40 5.01 9.18
C VAL A 62 17.98 3.82 8.31
N LEU A 63 16.71 3.75 7.89
CA LEU A 63 16.18 2.60 7.15
C LEU A 63 16.78 2.47 5.74
N LEU A 64 17.04 3.58 5.04
CA LEU A 64 17.59 3.56 3.68
C LEU A 64 19.04 3.01 3.62
N PRO A 65 19.98 3.44 4.48
CA PRO A 65 21.30 2.82 4.58
C PRO A 65 21.26 1.36 5.02
N VAL A 66 20.38 1.00 5.96
CA VAL A 66 20.22 -0.40 6.41
C VAL A 66 19.73 -1.29 5.27
N ALA A 67 18.74 -0.85 4.49
CA ALA A 67 18.26 -1.57 3.31
C ALA A 67 19.38 -1.76 2.27
N ARG A 68 20.20 -0.72 2.02
CA ARG A 68 21.37 -0.80 1.13
C ARG A 68 22.47 -1.70 1.68
N TRP A 69 22.67 -1.74 2.99
CA TRP A 69 23.66 -2.60 3.64
C TRP A 69 23.23 -4.07 3.57
N LEU A 70 21.97 -4.38 3.87
CA LEU A 70 21.39 -5.71 3.74
C LEU A 70 21.44 -6.21 2.29
N ALA A 71 21.10 -5.37 1.32
CA ALA A 71 21.20 -5.72 -0.10
C ALA A 71 22.63 -6.12 -0.53
N LYS A 72 23.65 -5.57 0.13
CA LYS A 72 25.06 -5.91 -0.11
C LYS A 72 25.53 -7.17 0.62
N HIS A 73 24.86 -7.57 1.70
CA HIS A 73 25.30 -8.64 2.60
C HIS A 73 24.38 -9.87 2.60
N GLU A 74 23.20 -9.79 1.98
CA GLU A 74 22.39 -10.95 1.61
C GLU A 74 23.16 -11.77 0.57
N LYS A 75 23.85 -12.82 1.04
CA LYS A 75 24.16 -13.95 0.15
C LYS A 75 22.80 -14.53 -0.30
N PRO A 76 22.62 -14.88 -1.58
CA PRO A 76 21.39 -15.52 -2.05
C PRO A 76 21.12 -16.74 -1.17
N ALA A 77 20.16 -16.63 -0.26
CA ALA A 77 19.76 -17.77 0.54
C ALA A 77 19.10 -18.78 -0.41
N PRO A 78 19.39 -20.09 -0.30
CA PRO A 78 18.56 -21.09 -0.93
C PRO A 78 17.17 -20.95 -0.31
N ASN A 79 16.21 -20.39 -1.04
CA ASN A 79 14.94 -19.84 -0.54
C ASN A 79 14.22 -20.78 0.45
N PRO A 80 14.41 -20.65 1.78
CA PRO A 80 13.81 -21.57 2.75
C PRO A 80 12.35 -21.22 3.08
N GLY A 81 11.78 -20.22 2.39
CA GLY A 81 10.47 -19.64 2.69
C GLY A 81 9.57 -19.43 1.47
N GLU A 82 9.94 -19.94 0.29
CA GLU A 82 8.98 -19.96 -0.83
C GLU A 82 7.88 -20.97 -0.52
N LEU A 83 6.66 -20.46 -0.33
CA LEU A 83 5.47 -21.30 -0.22
C LEU A 83 5.43 -22.26 -1.41
N SER A 84 5.16 -23.54 -1.12
CA SER A 84 4.91 -24.53 -2.17
C SER A 84 3.80 -24.03 -3.10
N PRO A 85 3.74 -24.47 -4.37
CA PRO A 85 2.67 -24.06 -5.28
C PRO A 85 1.27 -24.27 -4.71
N ALA A 86 1.07 -25.39 -4.00
CA ALA A 86 -0.17 -25.68 -3.27
C ALA A 86 -0.40 -24.72 -2.11
N GLY A 87 0.63 -24.37 -1.35
CA GLY A 87 0.56 -23.38 -0.26
C GLY A 87 0.21 -21.98 -0.77
N ARG A 88 0.77 -21.55 -1.89
CA ARG A 88 0.42 -20.29 -2.56
C ARG A 88 -1.02 -20.26 -3.01
N LEU A 89 -1.49 -21.35 -3.64
CA LEU A 89 -2.87 -21.48 -4.07
C LEU A 89 -3.83 -21.43 -2.87
N ALA A 90 -3.54 -22.17 -1.80
CA ALA A 90 -4.36 -22.21 -0.61
C ALA A 90 -4.45 -20.85 0.08
N TRP A 91 -3.31 -20.18 0.32
CA TRP A 91 -3.29 -18.85 0.93
C TRP A 91 -3.91 -17.79 0.04
N GLY A 92 -3.65 -17.83 -1.26
CA GLY A 92 -4.25 -16.89 -2.22
C GLY A 92 -5.77 -17.05 -2.29
N ALA A 93 -6.28 -18.29 -2.34
CA ALA A 93 -7.71 -18.58 -2.30
C ALA A 93 -8.36 -18.12 -0.99
N PHE A 94 -7.70 -18.34 0.15
CA PHE A 94 -8.16 -17.88 1.46
C PHE A 94 -8.25 -16.34 1.51
N CYS A 95 -7.20 -15.62 1.10
CA CYS A 95 -7.21 -14.16 1.02
C CYS A 95 -8.31 -13.66 0.08
N ALA A 96 -8.49 -14.29 -1.09
CA ALA A 96 -9.52 -13.89 -2.02
C ALA A 96 -10.94 -14.12 -1.47
N ALA A 97 -11.17 -15.20 -0.72
CA ALA A 97 -12.44 -15.47 -0.06
C ALA A 97 -12.78 -14.40 1.00
N ILE A 98 -11.80 -13.99 1.82
CA ILE A 98 -11.97 -12.86 2.76
C ILE A 98 -12.33 -11.59 2.00
N GLY A 99 -11.58 -11.28 0.93
CA GLY A 99 -11.83 -10.11 0.09
C GLY A 99 -13.23 -10.10 -0.52
N LEU A 100 -13.71 -11.23 -1.03
CA LEU A 100 -15.05 -11.39 -1.60
C LEU A 100 -16.14 -11.20 -0.54
N PHE A 101 -15.94 -11.75 0.67
CA PHE A 101 -16.87 -11.55 1.77
C PHE A 101 -16.94 -10.07 2.20
N THR A 102 -15.79 -9.40 2.36
CA THR A 102 -15.72 -7.97 2.71
C THR A 102 -16.32 -7.09 1.62
N ALA A 103 -15.95 -7.30 0.35
CA ALA A 103 -16.49 -6.52 -0.77
C ALA A 103 -17.99 -6.78 -0.96
N GLY A 104 -18.45 -8.02 -0.81
CA GLY A 104 -19.86 -8.40 -0.95
C GLY A 104 -20.75 -7.79 0.14
N THR A 105 -20.30 -7.80 1.40
CA THR A 105 -21.03 -7.17 2.51
C THR A 105 -21.08 -5.65 2.36
N ALA A 106 -19.96 -5.02 2.01
CA ALA A 106 -19.89 -3.59 1.71
C ALA A 106 -20.81 -3.21 0.52
N LEU A 107 -20.78 -3.98 -0.57
CA LEU A 107 -21.63 -3.74 -1.74
C LEU A 107 -23.11 -3.90 -1.40
N HIS A 108 -23.48 -4.93 -0.63
CA HIS A 108 -24.85 -5.12 -0.18
C HIS A 108 -25.36 -3.90 0.64
N GLN A 109 -24.51 -3.37 1.54
CA GLN A 109 -24.84 -2.16 2.32
C GLN A 109 -24.98 -0.92 1.42
N VAL A 110 -24.07 -0.75 0.45
CA VAL A 110 -24.09 0.36 -0.51
C VAL A 110 -25.38 0.33 -1.35
N LEU A 111 -25.77 -0.84 -1.84
CA LEU A 111 -26.98 -1.01 -2.67
C LEU A 111 -28.28 -0.81 -1.87
N GLY A 112 -28.27 -1.10 -0.57
CA GLY A 112 -29.40 -0.84 0.32
C GLY A 112 -29.49 0.60 0.82
N ALA A 113 -28.49 1.44 0.58
CA ALA A 113 -28.46 2.80 1.08
C ALA A 113 -29.31 3.75 0.21
N PRO A 114 -29.98 4.76 0.80
CA PRO A 114 -30.71 5.77 0.03
C PRO A 114 -29.83 6.55 -0.95
N GLN A 115 -28.54 6.71 -0.61
CA GLN A 115 -27.54 7.41 -1.43
C GLN A 115 -26.26 6.56 -1.51
N PRO A 116 -26.20 5.57 -2.42
CA PRO A 116 -25.13 4.58 -2.49
C PRO A 116 -23.72 5.18 -2.57
N LEU A 117 -23.55 6.22 -3.39
CA LEU A 117 -22.27 6.88 -3.63
C LEU A 117 -21.80 7.80 -2.49
N LEU A 118 -22.61 8.02 -1.46
CA LEU A 118 -22.22 8.77 -0.26
C LEU A 118 -22.13 7.86 0.98
N SER A 119 -22.40 6.57 0.84
CA SER A 119 -22.38 5.61 1.94
C SER A 119 -20.96 5.39 2.43
N GLU A 120 -20.75 5.46 3.75
CA GLU A 120 -19.45 5.15 4.36
C GLU A 120 -18.96 3.74 4.04
N SER A 121 -19.89 2.81 3.83
CA SER A 121 -19.60 1.43 3.43
C SER A 121 -18.97 1.32 2.04
N PHE A 122 -19.00 2.38 1.22
CA PHE A 122 -18.40 2.36 -0.11
C PHE A 122 -16.91 2.00 -0.09
N VAL A 123 -16.16 2.48 0.91
CA VAL A 123 -14.72 2.17 1.07
C VAL A 123 -14.45 0.68 1.26
N GLY A 124 -15.43 -0.07 1.78
CA GLY A 124 -15.30 -1.51 2.01
C GLY A 124 -15.19 -2.30 0.71
N VAL A 125 -15.74 -1.78 -0.40
CA VAL A 125 -15.66 -2.43 -1.73
C VAL A 125 -14.24 -2.45 -2.28
N PRO A 126 -13.55 -1.31 -2.50
CA PRO A 126 -12.16 -1.32 -2.95
C PRO A 126 -11.24 -2.00 -1.92
N ALA A 127 -11.49 -1.82 -0.62
CA ALA A 127 -10.72 -2.51 0.43
C ALA A 127 -10.80 -4.05 0.30
N GLY A 128 -11.99 -4.61 0.08
CA GLY A 128 -12.17 -6.04 -0.16
C GLY A 128 -11.52 -6.50 -1.46
N LEU A 129 -11.64 -5.70 -2.54
CA LEU A 129 -11.05 -6.03 -3.84
C LEU A 129 -9.51 -6.06 -3.83
N ILE A 130 -8.84 -5.31 -2.96
CA ILE A 130 -7.39 -5.45 -2.72
C ILE A 130 -7.03 -6.89 -2.32
N PHE A 131 -7.80 -7.49 -1.40
CA PHE A 131 -7.60 -8.88 -0.98
C PHE A 131 -7.98 -9.89 -2.07
N VAL A 132 -9.01 -9.60 -2.87
CA VAL A 132 -9.39 -10.45 -4.02
C VAL A 132 -8.25 -10.50 -5.04
N PHE A 133 -7.77 -9.35 -5.50
CA PHE A 133 -6.72 -9.29 -6.51
C PHE A 133 -5.36 -9.70 -5.95
N GLY A 134 -5.04 -9.35 -4.71
CA GLY A 134 -3.82 -9.78 -4.03
C GLY A 134 -3.79 -11.29 -3.78
N GLY A 135 -4.92 -11.88 -3.39
CA GLY A 135 -5.09 -13.32 -3.25
C GLY A 135 -4.97 -14.04 -4.59
N ALA A 136 -5.60 -13.52 -5.63
CA ALA A 136 -5.47 -14.04 -7.00
C ALA A 136 -4.02 -13.96 -7.50
N LEU A 137 -3.32 -12.85 -7.22
CA LEU A 137 -1.90 -12.67 -7.56
C LEU A 137 -1.02 -13.69 -6.83
N LEU A 138 -1.27 -13.95 -5.55
CA LEU A 138 -0.53 -14.94 -4.75
C LEU A 138 -0.74 -16.36 -5.30
N ALA A 139 -1.99 -16.72 -5.61
CA ALA A 139 -2.39 -18.01 -6.17
C ALA A 139 -1.93 -18.23 -7.62
N LEU A 140 -1.54 -17.17 -8.32
CA LEU A 140 -1.19 -17.24 -9.73
C LEU A 140 0.10 -18.05 -9.96
N PRO A 141 0.10 -19.03 -10.89
CA PRO A 141 1.33 -19.71 -11.30
C PRO A 141 2.37 -18.74 -11.87
N THR A 142 3.65 -18.96 -11.58
CA THR A 142 4.76 -18.07 -11.99
C THR A 142 4.93 -17.92 -13.51
N GLY A 143 4.35 -18.83 -14.31
CA GLY A 143 4.41 -18.80 -15.77
C GLY A 143 3.49 -17.79 -16.45
N ARG A 144 2.78 -16.92 -15.72
CA ARG A 144 1.83 -15.94 -16.28
C ARG A 144 2.17 -14.50 -15.87
N PRO A 145 3.34 -13.97 -16.28
CA PRO A 145 3.82 -12.65 -15.81
C PRO A 145 2.88 -11.50 -16.16
N GLU A 146 2.13 -11.63 -17.24
CA GLU A 146 1.23 -10.59 -17.74
C GLU A 146 -0.03 -10.47 -16.88
N LEU A 147 -0.64 -11.60 -16.55
CA LEU A 147 -1.76 -11.64 -15.62
C LEU A 147 -1.30 -11.21 -14.23
N ALA A 148 -0.06 -11.54 -13.83
CA ALA A 148 0.52 -11.05 -12.58
C ALA A 148 0.62 -9.53 -12.56
N ARG A 149 1.12 -8.90 -13.63
CA ARG A 149 1.18 -7.43 -13.74
C ARG A 149 -0.20 -6.80 -13.75
N LEU A 150 -1.17 -7.37 -14.48
CA LEU A 150 -2.54 -6.87 -14.50
C LEU A 150 -3.16 -6.90 -13.10
N LEU A 151 -3.05 -8.03 -12.39
CA LEU A 151 -3.55 -8.17 -11.03
C LEU A 151 -2.85 -7.21 -10.05
N ALA A 152 -1.54 -7.05 -10.16
CA ALA A 152 -0.80 -6.05 -9.37
C ALA A 152 -1.27 -4.62 -9.66
N THR A 153 -1.53 -4.29 -10.94
CA THR A 153 -2.08 -2.99 -11.36
C THR A 153 -3.45 -2.75 -10.73
N LEU A 154 -4.31 -3.76 -10.73
CA LEU A 154 -5.63 -3.71 -10.10
C LEU A 154 -5.54 -3.55 -8.58
N VAL A 155 -4.62 -4.25 -7.90
CA VAL A 155 -4.36 -4.06 -6.46
C VAL A 155 -4.01 -2.60 -6.15
N VAL A 156 -3.04 -2.03 -6.88
CA VAL A 156 -2.62 -0.63 -6.68
C VAL A 156 -3.77 0.34 -6.97
N THR A 157 -4.56 0.07 -8.02
CA THR A 157 -5.73 0.89 -8.36
C THR A 157 -6.76 0.85 -7.23
N MET A 158 -7.05 -0.32 -6.64
CA MET A 158 -8.00 -0.41 -5.53
C MET A 158 -7.48 0.26 -4.26
N PHE A 159 -6.16 0.23 -4.01
CA PHE A 159 -5.56 1.05 -2.96
C PHE A 159 -5.77 2.54 -3.21
N ALA A 160 -5.50 3.02 -4.43
CA ALA A 160 -5.71 4.42 -4.79
C ALA A 160 -7.16 4.85 -4.52
N VAL A 161 -8.13 4.10 -5.04
CA VAL A 161 -9.57 4.36 -4.84
C VAL A 161 -9.97 4.37 -3.35
N ALA A 162 -9.42 3.45 -2.54
CA ALA A 162 -9.70 3.43 -1.11
C ALA A 162 -9.15 4.69 -0.41
N PHE A 163 -7.93 5.11 -0.76
CA PHE A 163 -7.30 6.31 -0.21
C PHE A 163 -8.02 7.60 -0.67
N ASP A 164 -8.42 7.68 -1.93
CA ASP A 164 -9.25 8.78 -2.47
C ASP A 164 -10.55 8.92 -1.71
N TRP A 165 -11.22 7.80 -1.42
CA TRP A 165 -12.46 7.84 -0.66
C TRP A 165 -12.24 8.35 0.78
N VAL A 166 -11.15 7.96 1.43
CA VAL A 166 -10.83 8.46 2.78
C VAL A 166 -10.47 9.95 2.74
N ALA A 167 -9.72 10.38 1.74
CA ALA A 167 -9.23 11.75 1.59
C ALA A 167 -10.32 12.73 1.14
N PHE A 168 -11.06 12.38 0.09
CA PHE A 168 -11.97 13.26 -0.65
C PHE A 168 -13.43 12.81 -0.57
N GLY A 169 -13.70 11.61 -0.03
CA GLY A 169 -15.06 11.12 0.11
C GLY A 169 -15.88 11.94 1.12
N PRO A 170 -17.21 11.96 0.94
CA PRO A 170 -18.14 12.74 1.76
C PRO A 170 -18.24 12.20 3.20
N GLY A 171 -18.80 13.03 4.08
CA GLY A 171 -19.02 12.72 5.50
C GLY A 171 -17.88 13.16 6.41
N GLU A 172 -18.12 13.27 7.71
CA GLU A 172 -17.05 13.57 8.67
C GLU A 172 -16.13 12.36 8.85
N ARG A 173 -14.83 12.61 9.06
CA ARG A 173 -13.85 11.54 9.30
C ARG A 173 -13.15 11.74 10.63
N HIS A 174 -13.26 10.74 11.49
CA HIS A 174 -12.58 10.73 12.78
C HIS A 174 -11.23 10.03 12.65
N PHE A 175 -10.17 10.82 12.53
CA PHE A 175 -8.81 10.30 12.56
C PHE A 175 -8.27 10.32 13.98
N SER A 176 -7.87 9.16 14.50
CA SER A 176 -7.10 9.07 15.73
C SER A 176 -5.62 8.99 15.38
N GLY A 177 -4.85 9.99 15.79
CA GLY A 177 -3.40 9.90 15.78
C GLY A 177 -2.95 9.16 17.03
N GLY A 178 -2.33 7.99 16.88
CA GLY A 178 -1.85 7.21 18.02
C GLY A 178 -0.51 6.58 17.71
N ILE A 179 0.52 6.90 18.49
CA ILE A 179 1.75 6.12 18.49
C ILE A 179 1.61 5.11 19.64
N SER A 180 1.45 3.84 19.29
CA SER A 180 1.43 2.75 20.27
C SER A 180 2.85 2.24 20.50
N PHE A 181 3.43 2.54 21.66
CA PHE A 181 4.67 1.93 22.12
C PHE A 181 4.34 0.85 23.15
N GLY A 182 4.19 -0.40 22.70
CA GLY A 182 3.83 -1.53 23.57
C GLY A 182 2.41 -1.40 24.14
N VAL A 183 2.26 -1.54 25.46
CA VAL A 183 0.98 -1.45 26.19
C VAL A 183 0.51 0.00 26.43
N SER A 184 1.28 1.01 26.03
CA SER A 184 0.92 2.42 26.20
C SER A 184 0.66 3.08 24.84
N SER A 185 -0.57 3.56 24.63
CA SER A 185 -0.93 4.37 23.47
C SER A 185 -0.98 5.86 23.86
N PHE A 186 -0.19 6.68 23.16
CA PHE A 186 -0.34 8.13 23.23
C PHE A 186 -1.20 8.59 22.06
N GLY A 187 -2.43 9.00 22.37
CA GLY A 187 -3.37 9.56 21.40
C GLY A 187 -3.18 11.07 21.29
N LEU A 188 -2.70 11.56 20.14
CA LEU A 188 -2.81 12.97 19.78
C LEU A 188 -4.08 13.14 18.92
N PRO A 189 -5.01 14.05 19.28
CA PRO A 189 -6.17 14.32 18.44
C PRO A 189 -5.68 14.89 17.10
N ALA A 190 -5.77 14.08 16.04
CA ALA A 190 -5.48 14.52 14.69
C ALA A 190 -6.70 15.28 14.17
N SER A 191 -6.48 16.45 13.56
CA SER A 191 -7.57 17.18 12.92
C SER A 191 -8.07 16.40 11.71
N GLU A 192 -9.36 16.50 11.40
CA GLU A 192 -9.93 15.90 10.20
C GLU A 192 -9.18 16.34 8.94
N THR A 193 -8.89 17.64 8.84
CA THR A 193 -8.14 18.23 7.72
C THR A 193 -6.78 17.59 7.55
N PHE A 194 -6.05 17.35 8.65
CA PHE A 194 -4.74 16.71 8.60
C PHE A 194 -4.83 15.27 8.10
N GLY A 195 -5.78 14.48 8.64
CA GLY A 195 -6.00 13.11 8.18
C GLY A 195 -6.33 13.06 6.69
N ARG A 196 -7.30 13.87 6.24
CA ARG A 196 -7.66 13.96 4.82
C ARG A 196 -6.50 14.38 3.92
N ALA A 197 -5.69 15.36 4.34
CA ALA A 197 -4.52 15.79 3.59
C ALA A 197 -3.46 14.68 3.47
N MET A 198 -3.20 13.94 4.56
CA MET A 198 -2.29 12.80 4.56
C MET A 198 -2.76 11.69 3.61
N PHE A 199 -4.01 11.25 3.75
CA PHE A 199 -4.58 10.24 2.85
C PHE A 199 -4.62 10.73 1.40
N GLY A 200 -4.91 12.02 1.16
CA GLY A 200 -4.96 12.61 -0.17
C GLY A 200 -3.60 12.66 -0.87
N LEU A 201 -2.51 12.91 -0.14
CA LEU A 201 -1.17 12.77 -0.70
C LEU A 201 -0.89 11.33 -1.14
N PHE A 202 -1.19 10.35 -0.28
CA PHE A 202 -0.97 8.96 -0.64
C PHE A 202 -1.84 8.53 -1.82
N ALA A 203 -3.08 8.99 -1.87
CA ALA A 203 -3.96 8.77 -3.00
C ALA A 203 -3.31 9.28 -4.29
N LEU A 204 -2.81 10.52 -4.30
CA LEU A 204 -2.10 11.10 -5.45
C LEU A 204 -0.87 10.28 -5.87
N VAL A 205 -0.06 9.81 -4.91
CA VAL A 205 1.11 8.96 -5.22
C VAL A 205 0.66 7.64 -5.84
N LEU A 206 -0.36 7.00 -5.27
CA LEU A 206 -0.90 5.73 -5.76
C LEU A 206 -1.55 5.89 -7.13
N ASP A 207 -2.22 7.01 -7.41
CA ASP A 207 -2.79 7.33 -8.72
C ASP A 207 -1.72 7.46 -9.78
N VAL A 208 -0.63 8.19 -9.50
CA VAL A 208 0.49 8.32 -10.44
C VAL A 208 1.10 6.96 -10.75
N VAL A 209 1.27 6.10 -9.73
CA VAL A 209 1.77 4.74 -9.92
C VAL A 209 0.78 3.90 -10.72
N ALA A 210 -0.51 3.93 -10.39
CA ALA A 210 -1.55 3.20 -11.11
C ALA A 210 -1.63 3.62 -12.58
N LEU A 211 -1.61 4.92 -12.87
CA LEU A 211 -1.59 5.47 -14.23
C LEU A 211 -0.34 5.02 -14.99
N ALA A 212 0.84 5.05 -14.35
CA ALA A 212 2.07 4.57 -14.97
C ALA A 212 2.01 3.06 -15.29
N MET A 213 1.41 2.25 -14.40
CA MET A 213 1.20 0.83 -14.64
C MET A 213 0.21 0.58 -15.79
N TRP A 214 -0.93 1.29 -15.80
CA TRP A 214 -1.91 1.19 -16.89
C TRP A 214 -1.35 1.65 -18.24
N ALA A 215 -0.55 2.72 -18.27
CA ALA A 215 0.12 3.17 -19.49
C ALA A 215 1.07 2.09 -20.05
N ARG A 216 1.79 1.37 -19.17
CA ARG A 216 2.64 0.24 -19.57
C ARG A 216 1.84 -0.93 -20.11
N GLU A 217 0.72 -1.27 -19.47
CA GLU A 217 -0.17 -2.34 -19.95
C GLU A 217 -0.83 -1.98 -21.30
N ALA A 218 -1.31 -0.75 -21.45
CA ALA A 218 -1.87 -0.26 -22.71
C ALA A 218 -0.83 -0.29 -23.84
N LYS A 219 0.41 0.15 -23.57
CA LYS A 219 1.52 0.07 -24.53
C LYS A 219 1.82 -1.38 -24.92
N ALA A 220 1.79 -2.31 -23.96
CA ALA A 220 2.03 -3.73 -24.22
C ALA A 220 0.93 -4.37 -25.07
N MET A 221 -0.33 -3.92 -24.95
CA MET A 221 -1.44 -4.38 -25.79
C MET A 221 -1.38 -3.79 -27.19
N LEU A 222 -1.10 -2.48 -27.32
CA LEU A 222 -1.12 -1.76 -28.60
C LEU A 222 0.04 -2.12 -29.51
N LEU A 223 1.23 -2.37 -28.98
CA LEU A 223 2.40 -2.64 -29.81
C LEU A 223 2.46 -4.08 -30.34
N GLY A 224 1.56 -4.97 -29.89
CA GLY A 224 1.68 -6.40 -30.14
C GLY A 224 2.93 -6.95 -29.45
N ARG A 225 2.79 -8.03 -28.69
CA ARG A 225 3.98 -8.66 -28.09
C ARG A 225 4.88 -9.28 -29.15
#